data_AF-A0A0V0R434-F1
#
_entry.id   AF-A0A0V0R434-F1
#
_cell.length_a   1.000
_cell.length_b   1.000
_cell.length_c   1.000
_cell.angle_alpha   90.00
_cell.angle_beta   90.00
_cell.angle_gamma   90.00
#
_symmetry.space_group_name_H-M   'P 1'
#
loop_
_entity.id
_entity.type
_entity.pdbx_description
1 polymer ?
#
loop_
_entity_poly.entity_id
_entity_poly.type
_entity_poly.pdbx_seq_one_letter_code
_entity_poly.pdbx_strand_id
1 'polypeptide(L)'
;MLNIERSDFCKINPYQDQPQTLGKASFISAPHLHAYCLEILKDKLKNSNKILDIGAGSGYLTLAFALGMEINQQNQQQLKIKQQQFNYKQQQKLNQINKLRQTDQTRQKVKDFFKHQNQIGLKPKVSDYEILMISKVLKKEEEKKQKIQENLKIISQQNLNCIPDDNFQEREHSSIFSTNLKVDEKQNLSQLNQQNEQEQEVRNDTSNIFDASNISISEKKQLTEQMKSNQYVCVGIEHIQEIAQQAYSNIQKKYKYLLDKGNINICYGDGKKGFKLHAPYDIINVAACVEKVPEELVEQLKIGGQLLIMIGDERNAVLTIYTKDKHGNLHGQKQMSVERQNLLQTVLEQLDDNYKDINLKIGRSYQQNMQQVIS
;
A
#
# COMPACT_ATOMS: atom_id res chain seq x y z
N MET A 1 6.38 -2.79 9.84
CA MET A 1 7.08 -2.42 11.10
C MET A 1 8.59 -2.63 11.01
N LEU A 2 9.10 -3.79 10.56
CA LEU A 2 10.56 -4.02 10.42
C LEU A 2 11.30 -2.96 9.59
N ASN A 3 10.63 -2.35 8.61
CA ASN A 3 11.21 -1.28 7.78
C ASN A 3 11.24 0.10 8.45
N ILE A 4 10.84 0.21 9.73
CA ILE A 4 10.72 1.48 10.47
C ILE A 4 11.47 1.36 11.78
N GLU A 5 12.62 2.01 11.86
CA GLU A 5 13.42 2.08 13.07
C GLU A 5 12.72 2.93 14.12
N ARG A 6 12.25 2.30 15.20
CA ARG A 6 11.49 2.99 16.25
C ARG A 6 12.31 4.06 16.98
N SER A 7 13.64 3.93 17.01
CA SER A 7 14.58 4.93 17.54
C SER A 7 14.56 6.27 16.79
N ASP A 8 14.09 6.29 15.54
CA ASP A 8 13.89 7.55 14.80
C ASP A 8 12.67 8.35 15.32
N PHE A 9 11.75 7.67 16.02
CA PHE A 9 10.47 8.20 16.48
C PHE A 9 10.41 8.39 18.01
N CYS A 10 11.38 7.85 18.73
CA CYS A 10 11.45 7.87 20.18
C CYS A 10 12.90 7.79 20.66
N LYS A 11 13.29 8.70 21.54
CA LYS A 11 14.67 8.75 22.06
C LYS A 11 14.90 7.85 23.28
N ILE A 12 13.88 7.72 24.13
CA ILE A 12 13.97 7.02 25.42
C ILE A 12 13.51 5.59 25.20
N ASN A 13 14.38 4.62 25.52
CA ASN A 13 14.08 3.18 25.48
C ASN A 13 13.27 2.71 24.25
N PRO A 14 13.71 3.03 23.01
CA PRO A 14 12.88 2.88 21.82
C PRO A 14 12.44 1.44 21.54
N TYR A 15 13.17 0.45 22.03
CA TYR A 15 12.92 -0.97 21.78
C TYR A 15 12.24 -1.69 22.95
N GLN A 16 11.93 -0.99 24.04
CA GLN A 16 11.12 -1.58 25.11
C GLN A 16 9.66 -1.66 24.67
N ASP A 17 9.00 -2.77 25.01
CA ASP A 17 7.59 -3.00 24.66
C ASP A 17 6.62 -2.27 25.60
N GLN A 18 6.78 -0.96 25.70
CA GLN A 18 5.97 -0.10 26.55
C GLN A 18 5.85 1.31 25.94
N PRO A 19 4.85 2.11 26.37
CA PRO A 19 4.75 3.50 25.96
C PRO A 19 5.97 4.31 26.38
N GLN A 20 6.39 5.24 25.54
CA GLN A 20 7.51 6.15 25.83
C GLN A 20 7.07 7.59 25.65
N THR A 21 7.50 8.48 26.55
CA THR A 21 7.13 9.90 26.48
C THR A 21 7.71 10.58 25.24
N LEU A 22 6.91 11.45 24.63
CA LEU A 22 7.31 12.41 23.60
C LEU A 22 7.42 13.83 24.17
N GLY A 23 7.16 14.00 25.47
CA GLY A 23 6.94 15.30 26.09
C GLY A 23 5.49 15.78 25.92
N LYS A 24 5.15 16.91 26.55
CA LYS A 24 3.82 17.56 26.44
C LYS A 24 2.62 16.65 26.72
N ALA A 25 2.78 15.65 27.59
CA ALA A 25 1.75 14.64 27.86
C ALA A 25 1.39 13.68 26.71
N SER A 26 2.22 13.66 25.67
CA SER A 26 2.09 12.75 24.54
C SER A 26 3.07 11.60 24.63
N PHE A 27 2.68 10.46 24.08
CA PHE A 27 3.44 9.21 24.15
C PHE A 27 3.39 8.53 22.80
N ILE A 28 4.49 7.85 22.45
CA ILE A 28 4.45 6.83 21.42
C ILE A 28 3.94 5.53 22.06
N SER A 29 2.90 4.94 21.50
CA SER A 29 2.32 3.68 21.97
C SER A 29 3.34 2.55 21.97
N ALA A 30 3.15 1.56 22.85
CA ALA A 30 3.97 0.36 22.88
C ALA A 30 4.01 -0.35 21.51
N PRO A 31 5.15 -0.94 21.11
CA PRO A 31 5.29 -1.75 19.90
C PRO A 31 4.14 -2.74 19.66
N HIS A 32 3.70 -3.51 20.67
CA HIS A 32 2.61 -4.47 20.50
C HIS A 32 1.28 -3.82 20.09
N LEU A 33 0.97 -2.61 20.57
CA LEU A 33 -0.27 -1.91 20.23
C LEU A 33 -0.25 -1.44 18.77
N HIS A 34 0.89 -0.96 18.27
CA HIS A 34 1.04 -0.67 16.84
C HIS A 34 0.87 -1.93 15.97
N ALA A 35 1.47 -3.06 16.38
CA ALA A 35 1.34 -4.32 15.68
C ALA A 35 -0.13 -4.78 15.65
N TYR A 36 -0.83 -4.66 16.78
CA TYR A 36 -2.25 -5.02 16.90
C TYR A 36 -3.14 -4.18 15.99
N CYS A 37 -2.96 -2.85 15.97
CA CYS A 37 -3.72 -1.96 15.08
C CYS A 37 -3.49 -2.30 13.60
N LEU A 38 -2.22 -2.54 13.21
CA LEU A 38 -1.88 -2.92 11.84
C LEU A 38 -2.46 -4.29 11.46
N GLU A 39 -2.48 -5.24 12.39
CA GLU A 39 -3.02 -6.59 12.17
C GLU A 39 -4.53 -6.58 11.99
N ILE A 40 -5.27 -5.81 12.82
CA ILE A 40 -6.72 -5.63 12.67
C ILE A 40 -7.06 -5.05 11.29
N LEU A 41 -6.28 -4.04 10.86
CA LEU A 41 -6.55 -3.30 9.63
C LEU A 41 -5.91 -3.94 8.39
N LYS A 42 -5.17 -5.06 8.52
CA LYS A 42 -4.32 -5.61 7.47
C LYS A 42 -5.05 -5.86 6.14
N ASP A 43 -6.28 -6.38 6.21
CA ASP A 43 -7.03 -6.76 5.01
C ASP A 43 -7.63 -5.55 4.33
N LYS A 44 -8.06 -4.55 5.11
CA LYS A 44 -8.53 -3.28 4.58
C LYS A 44 -7.37 -2.47 3.98
N LEU A 45 -6.20 -2.50 4.61
CA LEU A 45 -4.99 -1.81 4.17
C LEU A 45 -4.54 -2.25 2.77
N LYS A 46 -4.78 -3.52 2.39
CA LYS A 46 -4.43 -4.06 1.04
C LYS A 46 -5.07 -3.29 -0.12
N ASN A 47 -6.25 -2.73 0.10
CA ASN A 47 -7.06 -2.06 -0.92
C ASN A 47 -7.46 -0.64 -0.50
N SER A 48 -6.72 -0.03 0.43
CA SER A 48 -6.96 1.33 0.89
C SER A 48 -6.10 2.32 0.12
N ASN A 49 -6.71 3.43 -0.29
CA ASN A 49 -6.01 4.54 -0.92
C ASN A 49 -5.90 5.75 0.02
N LYS A 50 -6.81 5.87 1.00
CA LYS A 50 -6.85 7.02 1.89
C LYS A 50 -6.99 6.60 3.34
N ILE A 51 -6.02 6.98 4.15
CA ILE A 51 -6.02 6.72 5.60
C ILE A 51 -5.91 8.04 6.36
N LEU A 52 -6.70 8.14 7.42
CA LEU A 52 -6.62 9.21 8.40
C LEU A 52 -6.17 8.61 9.74
N ASP A 53 -5.12 9.16 10.32
CA ASP A 53 -4.55 8.77 11.61
C ASP A 53 -4.69 9.94 12.59
N ILE A 54 -5.64 9.84 13.51
CA ILE A 54 -5.96 10.85 14.51
C ILE A 54 -5.16 10.58 15.78
N GLY A 55 -4.47 11.61 16.29
CA GLY A 55 -3.51 11.46 17.37
C GLY A 55 -2.21 10.85 16.84
N ALA A 56 -1.67 11.41 15.76
CA ALA A 56 -0.50 10.88 15.07
C ALA A 56 0.74 10.75 15.98
N GLY A 57 0.81 11.55 17.07
CA GLY A 57 1.84 11.42 18.10
C GLY A 57 3.24 11.57 17.50
N SER A 58 4.05 10.52 17.58
CA SER A 58 5.40 10.54 17.00
C SER A 58 5.44 10.48 15.46
N GLY A 59 4.31 10.15 14.81
CA GLY A 59 4.22 9.86 13.37
C GLY A 59 4.55 8.41 12.99
N TYR A 60 4.88 7.55 13.97
CA TYR A 60 5.30 6.16 13.70
C TYR A 60 4.21 5.34 12.99
N LEU A 61 2.98 5.36 13.51
CA LEU A 61 1.87 4.58 12.95
C LEU A 61 1.40 5.17 11.62
N THR A 62 1.39 6.50 11.48
CA THR A 62 1.11 7.20 10.21
C THR A 62 2.08 6.73 9.12
N LEU A 63 3.38 6.67 9.40
CA LEU A 63 4.38 6.13 8.47
C LEU A 63 4.16 4.64 8.19
N ALA A 64 3.81 3.85 9.21
CA ALA A 64 3.55 2.42 9.05
C ALA A 64 2.39 2.14 8.10
N PHE A 65 1.30 2.91 8.20
CA PHE A 65 0.21 2.85 7.24
C PHE A 65 0.66 3.24 5.82
N ALA A 66 1.41 4.33 5.68
CA ALA A 66 1.89 4.80 4.38
C ALA A 66 2.80 3.79 3.67
N LEU A 67 3.77 3.21 4.38
CA LEU A 67 4.65 2.17 3.83
C LEU A 67 3.88 0.88 3.52
N GLY A 68 2.88 0.53 4.35
CA GLY A 68 1.98 -0.58 4.07
C GLY A 68 1.22 -0.38 2.74
N MET A 69 0.66 0.81 2.53
CA MET A 69 0.00 1.16 1.27
C MET A 69 0.96 1.14 0.07
N GLU A 70 2.18 1.67 0.23
CA GLU A 70 3.21 1.66 -0.82
C GLU A 70 3.55 0.24 -1.27
N ILE A 71 3.82 -0.66 -0.32
CA ILE A 71 4.14 -2.06 -0.58
C ILE A 71 2.97 -2.77 -1.28
N ASN A 72 1.73 -2.50 -0.86
CA ASN A 72 0.54 -3.09 -1.47
C ASN A 72 0.40 -2.67 -2.94
N GLN A 73 0.66 -1.40 -3.26
CA GLN A 73 0.62 -0.92 -4.64
C GLN A 73 1.71 -1.53 -5.52
N GLN A 74 2.94 -1.60 -5.00
CA GLN A 74 4.05 -2.26 -5.70
C GLN A 74 3.73 -3.73 -6.01
N ASN A 75 3.14 -4.44 -5.05
CA ASN A 75 2.70 -5.83 -5.23
C ASN A 75 1.61 -5.95 -6.30
N GLN A 76 0.58 -5.09 -6.27
CA GLN A 76 -0.48 -5.08 -7.28
C GLN A 76 0.07 -4.78 -8.68
N GLN A 77 1.00 -3.83 -8.81
CA GLN A 77 1.65 -3.50 -10.08
C GLN A 77 2.48 -4.68 -10.61
N GLN A 78 3.23 -5.35 -9.74
CA GLN A 78 3.99 -6.54 -10.11
C GLN A 78 3.08 -7.67 -10.59
N LEU A 79 1.94 -7.90 -9.94
CA LEU A 79 0.96 -8.90 -10.36
C LEU A 79 0.38 -8.58 -11.75
N LYS A 80 0.03 -7.31 -12.01
CA LYS A 80 -0.45 -6.88 -13.34
C LYS A 80 0.60 -7.13 -14.43
N ILE A 81 1.87 -6.80 -14.16
CA ILE A 81 2.97 -7.06 -15.09
C ILE A 81 3.11 -8.57 -15.36
N LYS A 82 3.08 -9.41 -14.33
CA LYS A 82 3.14 -10.87 -14.47
C LYS A 82 1.97 -11.41 -15.32
N GLN A 83 0.77 -10.89 -15.11
CA GLN A 83 -0.42 -11.28 -15.88
C GLN A 83 -0.31 -10.84 -17.35
N GLN A 84 0.16 -9.62 -17.61
CA GLN A 84 0.38 -9.13 -18.97
C GLN A 84 1.45 -9.96 -19.71
N GLN A 85 2.56 -10.28 -19.04
CA GLN A 85 3.60 -11.15 -19.58
C GLN A 85 3.09 -12.56 -19.87
N PHE A 86 2.23 -13.10 -19.00
CA PHE A 86 1.58 -14.38 -19.22
C PHE A 86 0.68 -14.32 -20.47
N ASN A 87 -0.20 -13.32 -20.57
CA ASN A 87 -1.09 -13.14 -21.72
C ASN A 87 -0.30 -12.99 -23.03
N TYR A 88 0.78 -12.21 -23.03
CA TYR A 88 1.67 -12.06 -24.18
C TYR A 88 2.28 -13.39 -24.62
N LYS A 89 2.80 -14.20 -23.68
CA LYS A 89 3.33 -15.54 -23.98
C LYS A 89 2.26 -16.46 -24.58
N GLN A 90 1.02 -16.36 -24.10
CA GLN A 90 -0.10 -17.16 -24.63
C GLN A 90 -0.47 -16.72 -26.06
N GLN A 91 -0.49 -15.42 -26.34
CA GLN A 91 -0.74 -14.89 -27.69
C GLN A 91 0.35 -15.33 -28.68
N GLN A 92 1.62 -15.33 -28.27
CA GLN A 92 2.72 -15.81 -29.11
C GLN A 92 2.55 -17.29 -29.48
N LYS A 93 2.15 -18.14 -28.52
CA LYS A 93 1.83 -19.56 -28.79
C LYS A 93 0.66 -19.70 -29.76
N LEU A 94 -0.41 -18.92 -29.59
CA LEU A 94 -1.57 -18.95 -30.49
C LEU A 94 -1.19 -18.54 -31.91
N ASN A 95 -0.38 -17.50 -32.07
CA ASN A 95 0.15 -17.06 -33.37
C ASN A 95 0.99 -18.16 -34.03
N GLN A 96 1.81 -18.88 -33.26
CA GLN A 96 2.58 -20.02 -33.77
C GLN A 96 1.66 -21.16 -34.25
N ILE A 97 0.60 -21.48 -33.50
CA ILE A 97 -0.42 -22.47 -33.90
C ILE A 97 -1.12 -22.06 -35.19
N ASN A 98 -1.50 -20.78 -35.33
CA ASN A 98 -2.18 -20.29 -36.52
C ASN A 98 -1.28 -20.37 -37.76
N LYS A 99 0.02 -20.06 -37.64
CA LYS A 99 1.01 -20.28 -38.72
C LYS A 99 1.10 -21.75 -39.13
N LEU A 100 1.12 -22.67 -38.16
CA LEU A 100 1.10 -24.10 -38.43
C LEU A 100 -0.19 -24.54 -39.15
N ARG A 101 -1.36 -24.03 -38.74
CA ARG A 101 -2.64 -24.33 -39.41
C ARG A 101 -2.69 -23.86 -40.86
N GLN A 102 -2.17 -22.67 -41.15
CA GLN A 102 -2.05 -22.18 -42.54
C GLN A 102 -1.14 -23.09 -43.38
N THR A 103 -0.04 -23.57 -42.77
CA THR A 103 0.87 -24.53 -43.39
C THR A 103 0.15 -25.86 -43.70
N ASP A 104 -0.64 -26.37 -42.76
CA ASP A 104 -1.47 -27.58 -42.95
C ASP A 104 -2.51 -27.40 -44.08
N GLN A 105 -3.21 -26.26 -44.14
CA GLN A 105 -4.14 -25.96 -45.23
C GLN A 105 -3.45 -25.91 -46.59
N THR A 106 -2.26 -25.32 -46.64
CA THR A 106 -1.45 -25.23 -47.87
C THR A 106 -1.01 -26.63 -48.31
N ARG A 107 -0.56 -27.47 -47.36
CA ARG A 107 -0.23 -28.88 -47.60
C ARG A 107 -1.42 -29.65 -48.16
N GLN A 108 -2.62 -29.43 -47.63
CA GLN A 108 -3.83 -30.11 -48.12
C GLN A 108 -4.15 -29.73 -49.56
N LYS A 109 -4.12 -28.42 -49.91
CA LYS A 109 -4.33 -27.96 -51.29
C LYS A 109 -3.34 -28.58 -52.29
N VAL A 110 -2.07 -28.71 -51.89
CA VAL A 110 -1.04 -29.36 -52.72
C VAL A 110 -1.38 -30.85 -52.94
N LYS A 111 -1.79 -31.58 -51.89
CA LYS A 111 -2.22 -32.98 -52.01
C LYS A 111 -3.43 -33.12 -52.94
N ASP A 112 -4.42 -32.25 -52.80
CA ASP A 112 -5.63 -32.27 -53.62
C ASP A 112 -5.31 -31.97 -55.09
N PHE A 113 -4.39 -31.05 -55.37
CA PHE A 113 -3.88 -30.77 -56.71
C PHE A 113 -3.24 -32.01 -57.35
N PHE A 114 -2.34 -32.70 -56.63
CA PHE A 114 -1.72 -33.93 -57.15
C PHE A 114 -2.74 -35.06 -57.37
N LYS A 115 -3.73 -35.18 -56.49
CA LYS A 115 -4.82 -36.15 -56.64
C LYS A 115 -5.65 -35.86 -57.90
N HIS A 116 -5.92 -34.58 -58.17
CA HIS A 116 -6.63 -34.15 -59.38
C HIS A 116 -5.81 -34.40 -60.65
N GLN A 117 -4.51 -34.07 -60.66
CA GLN A 117 -3.58 -34.34 -61.79
C GLN A 117 -3.53 -35.83 -62.15
N ASN A 118 -3.47 -36.71 -61.16
CA ASN A 118 -3.50 -38.15 -61.38
C ASN A 118 -4.86 -38.64 -61.94
N GLN A 119 -5.98 -38.02 -61.57
CA GLN A 119 -7.32 -38.37 -62.10
C GLN A 119 -7.48 -37.99 -63.58
N ILE A 120 -6.85 -36.90 -64.04
CA ILE A 120 -6.88 -36.46 -65.44
C ILE A 120 -5.75 -37.08 -66.30
N GLY A 121 -5.03 -38.08 -65.78
CA GLY A 121 -4.02 -38.84 -66.53
C GLY A 121 -2.68 -38.11 -66.75
N LEU A 122 -2.45 -36.99 -66.06
CA LEU A 122 -1.18 -36.26 -66.11
C LEU A 122 -0.20 -36.82 -65.07
N LYS A 123 0.95 -37.34 -65.52
CA LYS A 123 2.02 -37.78 -64.61
C LYS A 123 2.71 -36.56 -63.99
N PRO A 124 2.72 -36.42 -62.65
CA PRO A 124 3.46 -35.34 -62.00
C PRO A 124 4.97 -35.52 -62.23
N LYS A 125 5.68 -34.43 -62.54
CA LYS A 125 7.15 -34.39 -62.78
C LYS A 125 8.01 -34.53 -61.51
N VAL A 126 7.42 -34.85 -60.37
CA VAL A 126 8.08 -34.83 -59.05
C VAL A 126 8.60 -36.24 -58.73
N SER A 127 9.86 -36.35 -58.31
CA SER A 127 10.51 -37.64 -58.05
C SER A 127 9.99 -38.31 -56.77
N ASP A 128 10.02 -39.65 -56.72
CA ASP A 128 9.61 -40.43 -55.54
C ASP A 128 10.40 -40.06 -54.27
N TYR A 129 11.63 -39.56 -54.44
CA TYR A 129 12.49 -39.09 -53.35
C TYR A 129 11.97 -37.78 -52.72
N GLU A 130 11.47 -36.85 -53.53
CA GLU A 130 10.88 -35.60 -53.05
C GLU A 130 9.58 -35.87 -52.28
N ILE A 131 8.77 -36.82 -52.77
CA ILE A 131 7.55 -37.28 -52.06
C ILE A 131 7.92 -37.89 -50.70
N LEU A 132 8.96 -38.73 -50.65
CA LEU A 132 9.44 -39.34 -49.41
C LEU A 132 9.96 -38.31 -48.41
N MET A 133 10.74 -37.32 -48.85
CA MET A 133 11.25 -36.25 -47.98
C MET A 133 10.14 -35.38 -47.44
N ILE A 134 9.15 -35.04 -48.27
CA ILE A 134 7.95 -34.32 -47.82
C ILE A 134 7.25 -35.14 -46.73
N SER A 135 7.02 -36.44 -46.92
CA SER A 135 6.33 -37.29 -45.93
C SER A 135 7.01 -37.34 -44.56
N LYS A 136 8.36 -37.36 -44.52
CA LYS A 136 9.14 -37.37 -43.27
C LYS A 136 9.02 -36.05 -42.51
N VAL A 137 9.05 -34.93 -43.22
CA VAL A 137 8.86 -33.59 -42.65
C VAL A 137 7.42 -33.42 -42.14
N LEU A 138 6.42 -33.98 -42.83
CA LEU A 138 5.03 -33.97 -42.39
C LEU A 138 4.87 -34.66 -41.03
N LYS A 139 5.44 -35.86 -40.88
CA LYS A 139 5.31 -36.68 -39.67
C LYS A 139 5.89 -36.00 -38.41
N LYS A 140 7.06 -35.37 -38.54
CA LYS A 140 7.74 -34.67 -37.43
C LYS A 140 6.99 -33.43 -36.95
N GLU A 141 6.27 -32.76 -37.85
CA GLU A 141 5.43 -31.60 -37.51
C GLU A 141 4.11 -32.02 -36.83
N GLU A 142 3.56 -33.18 -37.19
CA GLU A 142 2.35 -33.73 -36.57
C GLU A 142 2.59 -34.15 -35.09
N GLU A 143 3.77 -34.70 -34.80
CA GLU A 143 4.21 -35.00 -33.42
C GLU A 143 4.32 -33.74 -32.54
N LYS A 144 4.83 -32.62 -33.11
CA LYS A 144 4.87 -31.33 -32.39
C LYS A 144 3.47 -30.79 -32.10
N LYS A 145 2.54 -30.95 -33.03
CA LYS A 145 1.15 -30.51 -32.91
C LYS A 145 0.42 -31.24 -31.77
N GLN A 146 0.60 -32.55 -31.64
CA GLN A 146 0.00 -33.34 -30.56
C GLN A 146 0.50 -32.88 -29.17
N LYS A 147 1.81 -32.67 -29.02
CA LYS A 147 2.41 -32.15 -27.78
C LYS A 147 1.86 -30.78 -27.37
N ILE A 148 1.60 -29.91 -28.33
CA ILE A 148 1.02 -28.58 -28.07
C ILE A 148 -0.45 -28.70 -27.63
N GLN A 149 -1.22 -29.61 -28.23
CA GLN A 149 -2.63 -29.84 -27.87
C GLN A 149 -2.80 -30.44 -26.47
N GLU A 150 -1.91 -31.36 -26.05
CA GLU A 150 -1.91 -31.89 -24.68
C GLU A 150 -1.66 -30.80 -23.64
N ASN A 151 -0.66 -29.94 -23.88
CA ASN A 151 -0.36 -28.81 -23.00
C ASN A 151 -1.54 -27.83 -22.89
N LEU A 152 -2.34 -27.65 -23.95
CA LEU A 152 -3.53 -26.79 -23.93
C LEU A 152 -4.69 -27.39 -23.11
N LYS A 153 -4.85 -28.71 -23.10
CA LYS A 153 -5.85 -29.38 -22.25
C LYS A 153 -5.53 -29.19 -20.76
N ILE A 154 -4.27 -29.32 -20.38
CA ILE A 154 -3.79 -29.08 -19.01
C ILE A 154 -4.11 -27.64 -18.56
N ILE A 155 -3.91 -26.67 -19.45
CA ILE A 155 -4.20 -25.25 -19.18
C ILE A 155 -5.71 -24.98 -19.04
N SER A 156 -6.56 -25.61 -19.87
CA SER A 156 -8.02 -25.45 -19.79
C SER A 156 -8.61 -25.99 -18.49
N GLN A 157 -7.99 -27.02 -17.89
CA GLN A 157 -8.43 -27.61 -16.63
C GLN A 157 -7.99 -26.78 -15.41
N GLN A 158 -6.95 -25.94 -15.54
CA GLN A 158 -6.46 -25.05 -14.48
C GLN A 158 -7.21 -23.70 -14.41
N ASN A 159 -7.99 -23.35 -15.44
CA ASN A 159 -8.67 -22.05 -15.57
C ASN A 159 -10.08 -21.97 -14.95
N LEU A 160 -10.53 -22.97 -14.18
CA LEU A 160 -11.84 -22.92 -13.49
C LEU A 160 -11.88 -22.02 -12.24
N ASN A 161 -10.79 -21.32 -11.89
CA ASN A 161 -10.70 -20.51 -10.66
C ASN A 161 -10.30 -19.03 -10.84
N CYS A 162 -10.36 -18.47 -12.04
CA CYS A 162 -10.06 -17.05 -12.26
C CYS A 162 -11.23 -16.34 -12.96
N ILE A 163 -11.93 -15.50 -12.20
CA ILE A 163 -13.04 -14.64 -12.66
C ILE A 163 -12.52 -13.68 -13.75
N PRO A 164 -13.18 -13.56 -14.92
CA PRO A 164 -12.85 -12.53 -15.89
C PRO A 164 -13.54 -11.20 -15.51
N ASP A 165 -12.74 -10.13 -15.41
CA ASP A 165 -13.27 -8.77 -15.37
C ASP A 165 -13.54 -8.30 -16.81
N ASP A 166 -14.82 -8.14 -17.14
CA ASP A 166 -15.31 -7.55 -18.37
C ASP A 166 -15.05 -6.04 -18.33
N ASN A 167 -13.89 -5.56 -18.83
CA ASN A 167 -13.69 -4.18 -19.33
C ASN A 167 -12.24 -3.92 -19.78
N PHE A 168 -11.73 -4.69 -20.75
CA PHE A 168 -10.50 -4.30 -21.46
C PHE A 168 -10.83 -3.92 -22.90
N GLN A 169 -11.28 -2.67 -23.09
CA GLN A 169 -11.27 -2.06 -24.41
C GLN A 169 -9.82 -1.76 -24.80
N GLU A 170 -9.40 -2.36 -25.90
CA GLU A 170 -8.11 -2.15 -26.56
C GLU A 170 -7.88 -0.65 -26.82
N ARG A 171 -6.85 -0.08 -26.19
CA ARG A 171 -6.15 1.07 -26.73
C ARG A 171 -4.73 0.64 -27.07
N GLU A 172 -4.43 0.76 -28.35
CA GLU A 172 -3.13 0.53 -28.94
C GLU A 172 -2.08 1.41 -28.26
N HIS A 173 -1.05 0.79 -27.68
CA HIS A 173 0.24 1.44 -27.46
C HIS A 173 1.33 0.55 -28.03
N SER A 174 1.53 0.69 -29.34
CA SER A 174 2.73 0.27 -30.05
C SER A 174 3.81 1.35 -29.89
N SER A 175 4.53 1.33 -28.78
CA SER A 175 5.95 1.72 -28.66
C SER A 175 6.35 1.57 -27.19
N ILE A 176 7.64 1.35 -26.92
CA ILE A 176 8.22 0.94 -25.63
C ILE A 176 8.34 -0.59 -25.50
N PHE A 177 9.06 -1.22 -26.42
CA PHE A 177 9.81 -2.45 -26.12
C PHE A 177 11.08 -2.48 -26.96
N SER A 178 12.12 -1.81 -26.47
CA SER A 178 13.50 -2.07 -26.88
C SER A 178 14.47 -1.62 -25.78
N THR A 179 14.50 -2.33 -24.66
CA THR A 179 15.72 -2.43 -23.86
C THR A 179 15.75 -3.76 -23.15
N ASN A 180 16.86 -4.46 -23.37
CA ASN A 180 17.19 -5.77 -22.83
C ASN A 180 17.25 -5.72 -21.30
N LEU A 181 16.36 -6.42 -20.63
CA LEU A 181 16.50 -6.78 -19.22
C LEU A 181 17.61 -7.83 -19.09
N LYS A 182 18.84 -7.37 -18.86
CA LYS A 182 19.85 -8.16 -18.17
C LYS A 182 19.60 -8.01 -16.68
N VAL A 183 19.38 -9.16 -16.06
CA VAL A 183 19.32 -9.43 -14.62
C VAL A 183 20.64 -8.95 -13.99
N ASP A 184 20.55 -8.06 -13.00
CA ASP A 184 21.52 -7.91 -11.88
C ASP A 184 20.94 -6.95 -10.83
N GLU A 185 20.04 -7.46 -9.98
CA GLU A 185 19.28 -6.69 -8.97
C GLU A 185 19.94 -6.61 -7.58
N LYS A 186 21.26 -6.90 -7.44
CA LYS A 186 21.91 -6.91 -6.12
C LYS A 186 23.13 -6.00 -5.93
N GLN A 187 23.51 -5.19 -6.92
CA GLN A 187 24.68 -4.30 -6.81
C GLN A 187 24.39 -2.79 -6.88
N ASN A 188 23.16 -2.36 -7.19
CA ASN A 188 22.85 -0.92 -7.33
C ASN A 188 22.30 -0.23 -6.06
N LEU A 189 22.02 -0.96 -4.98
CA LEU A 189 21.60 -0.32 -3.72
C LEU A 189 22.77 0.09 -2.80
N SER A 190 23.98 -0.41 -3.03
CA SER A 190 25.15 -0.12 -2.19
C SER A 190 26.03 1.03 -2.72
N GLN A 191 25.93 1.40 -4.00
CA GLN A 191 26.72 2.49 -4.59
C GLN A 191 26.03 3.86 -4.59
N LEU A 192 24.73 3.94 -4.27
CA LEU A 192 24.02 5.22 -4.14
C LEU A 192 24.16 5.86 -2.73
N ASN A 193 24.74 5.13 -1.76
CA ASN A 193 24.84 5.53 -0.35
C ASN A 193 26.27 5.89 0.11
N GLN A 194 27.22 6.16 -0.79
CA GLN A 194 28.62 6.50 -0.42
C GLN A 194 29.11 7.87 -0.91
N GLN A 195 28.22 8.81 -1.26
CA GLN A 195 28.64 10.15 -1.70
C GLN A 195 27.96 11.35 -1.01
N ASN A 196 27.30 11.17 0.14
CA ASN A 196 26.76 12.31 0.90
C ASN A 196 27.09 12.24 2.40
N GLU A 197 28.35 11.96 2.74
CA GLU A 197 28.91 12.24 4.06
C GLU A 197 29.80 13.50 3.97
N GLN A 198 29.15 14.65 3.81
CA GLN A 198 29.70 15.92 4.28
C GLN A 198 28.60 16.63 5.06
N GLU A 199 28.91 16.88 6.33
CA GLU A 199 28.08 17.53 7.33
C GLU A 199 27.50 18.85 6.79
N GLN A 200 26.27 18.81 6.29
CA GLN A 200 25.43 19.99 6.18
C GLN A 200 24.60 20.05 7.46
N GLU A 201 24.85 21.09 8.27
CA GLU A 201 23.90 21.54 9.29
C GLU A 201 22.51 21.67 8.66
N VAL A 202 21.64 20.70 8.95
CA VAL A 202 20.24 20.72 8.55
C VAL A 202 19.60 21.89 9.30
N ARG A 203 19.36 22.99 8.59
CA ARG A 203 18.36 23.98 9.02
C ARG A 203 17.03 23.24 9.16
N ASN A 204 16.61 23.04 10.40
CA ASN A 204 15.33 22.46 10.76
C ASN A 204 14.19 23.43 10.35
N ASP A 205 13.75 23.39 9.10
CA ASP A 205 12.48 24.00 8.67
C ASP A 205 11.31 23.13 9.19
N THR A 206 11.04 23.23 10.50
CA THR A 206 9.90 22.62 11.21
C THR A 206 8.58 23.33 10.91
N SER A 207 8.57 24.31 10.01
CA SER A 207 7.42 25.13 9.59
C SER A 207 6.50 24.44 8.58
N ASN A 208 6.84 23.25 8.07
CA ASN A 208 6.17 22.60 6.94
C ASN A 208 4.96 21.71 7.32
N ILE A 209 4.38 21.88 8.52
CA ILE A 209 3.13 21.19 8.88
C ILE A 209 1.92 22.08 8.56
N PHE A 210 0.83 21.47 8.09
CA PHE A 210 -0.39 22.20 7.77
C PHE A 210 -1.24 22.45 9.02
N ASP A 211 -1.83 23.63 9.17
CA ASP A 211 -2.95 23.86 10.09
C ASP A 211 -4.23 23.29 9.45
N ALA A 212 -4.75 22.19 10.01
CA ALA A 212 -5.95 21.53 9.50
C ALA A 212 -7.20 22.42 9.57
N SER A 213 -7.21 23.43 10.45
CA SER A 213 -8.32 24.39 10.59
C SER A 213 -8.23 25.57 9.63
N ASN A 214 -7.01 25.96 9.23
CA ASN A 214 -6.75 27.16 8.43
C ASN A 214 -5.82 26.86 7.23
N ILE A 215 -6.22 25.93 6.36
CA ILE A 215 -5.49 25.63 5.13
C ILE A 215 -5.64 26.80 4.15
N SER A 216 -4.54 27.44 3.79
CA SER A 216 -4.51 28.52 2.79
C SER A 216 -4.93 28.03 1.40
N ILE A 217 -5.31 28.96 0.53
CA ILE A 217 -5.70 28.64 -0.86
C ILE A 217 -4.55 27.96 -1.62
N SER A 218 -3.30 28.41 -1.39
CA SER A 218 -2.10 27.83 -1.98
C SER A 218 -1.86 26.39 -1.50
N GLU A 219 -1.95 26.14 -0.19
CA GLU A 219 -1.77 24.80 0.37
C GLU A 219 -2.88 23.85 -0.10
N LYS A 220 -4.12 24.33 -0.14
CA LYS A 220 -5.25 23.56 -0.65
C LYS A 220 -5.02 23.16 -2.11
N LYS A 221 -4.51 24.07 -2.93
CA LYS A 221 -4.18 23.79 -4.34
C LYS A 221 -3.07 22.73 -4.44
N GLN A 222 -1.99 22.90 -3.68
CA GLN A 222 -0.87 21.95 -3.63
C GLN A 222 -1.33 20.54 -3.22
N LEU A 223 -2.05 20.42 -2.10
CA LEU A 223 -2.56 19.15 -1.60
C LEU A 223 -3.52 18.49 -2.60
N THR A 224 -4.39 19.29 -3.24
CA THR A 224 -5.32 18.78 -4.27
C THR A 224 -4.58 18.28 -5.51
N GLU A 225 -3.49 18.93 -5.92
CA GLU A 225 -2.66 18.49 -7.06
C GLU A 225 -1.91 17.20 -6.73
N GLN A 226 -1.29 17.12 -5.55
CA GLN A 226 -0.65 15.90 -5.05
C GLN A 226 -1.65 14.73 -4.98
N MET A 227 -2.88 14.96 -4.52
CA MET A 227 -3.92 13.94 -4.50
C MET A 227 -4.28 13.39 -5.89
N LYS A 228 -4.19 14.19 -6.96
CA LYS A 228 -4.48 13.71 -8.33
C LYS A 228 -3.37 12.82 -8.85
N SER A 229 -2.13 13.09 -8.49
CA SER A 229 -0.97 12.28 -8.90
C SER A 229 -0.77 11.04 -8.03
N ASN A 230 -1.20 11.08 -6.78
CA ASN A 230 -0.91 10.03 -5.81
C ASN A 230 -1.97 8.94 -5.82
N GLN A 231 -1.51 7.69 -5.94
CA GLN A 231 -2.39 6.53 -5.82
C GLN A 231 -2.88 6.32 -4.39
N TYR A 232 -2.15 6.81 -3.38
CA TYR A 232 -2.54 6.75 -1.97
C TYR A 232 -2.10 7.98 -1.17
N VAL A 233 -2.76 8.21 -0.04
CA VAL A 233 -2.39 9.22 0.95
C VAL A 233 -2.70 8.77 2.37
N CYS A 234 -1.77 9.00 3.29
CA CYS A 234 -1.96 8.91 4.74
C CYS A 234 -1.88 10.32 5.34
N VAL A 235 -2.89 10.72 6.10
CA VAL A 235 -2.89 11.99 6.82
C VAL A 235 -2.81 11.70 8.32
N GLY A 236 -1.82 12.26 8.99
CA GLY A 236 -1.72 12.26 10.45
C GLY A 236 -2.14 13.61 11.02
N ILE A 237 -3.09 13.63 11.96
CA ILE A 237 -3.47 14.85 12.69
C ILE A 237 -2.99 14.75 14.14
N GLU A 238 -2.35 15.80 14.62
CA GLU A 238 -1.92 15.95 16.01
C GLU A 238 -2.34 17.32 16.56
N HIS A 239 -2.93 17.34 17.74
CA HIS A 239 -3.50 18.54 18.36
C HIS A 239 -2.46 19.37 19.15
N ILE A 240 -1.25 18.85 19.37
CA ILE A 240 -0.14 19.59 19.96
C ILE A 240 0.86 19.95 18.87
N GLN A 241 1.02 21.24 18.59
CA GLN A 241 1.80 21.73 17.45
C GLN A 241 3.25 21.22 17.48
N GLU A 242 3.91 21.27 18.64
CA GLU A 242 5.29 20.82 18.75
C GLU A 242 5.44 19.30 18.53
N ILE A 243 4.43 18.51 18.90
CA ILE A 243 4.41 17.07 18.66
C ILE A 243 4.16 16.78 17.17
N ALA A 244 3.27 17.54 16.52
CA ALA A 244 3.06 17.46 15.07
C ALA A 244 4.35 17.79 14.30
N GLN A 245 5.08 18.84 14.71
CA GLN A 245 6.38 19.21 14.15
C GLN A 245 7.41 18.10 14.36
N GLN A 246 7.46 17.52 15.56
CA GLN A 246 8.34 16.38 15.85
C GLN A 246 8.01 15.18 14.96
N ALA A 247 6.72 14.86 14.74
CA ALA A 247 6.30 13.78 13.85
C ALA A 247 6.76 14.01 12.42
N TYR A 248 6.56 15.22 11.90
CA TYR A 248 7.06 15.61 10.58
C TYR A 248 8.58 15.43 10.48
N SER A 249 9.34 15.96 11.45
CA SER A 249 10.81 15.83 11.46
C SER A 249 11.28 14.38 11.58
N ASN A 250 10.60 13.53 12.34
CA ASN A 250 10.94 12.11 12.45
C ASN A 250 10.83 11.41 11.08
N ILE A 251 9.74 11.66 10.36
CA ILE A 251 9.49 11.08 9.03
C ILE A 251 10.47 11.67 8.01
N GLN A 252 10.71 12.99 8.05
CA GLN A 252 11.55 13.71 7.10
C GLN A 252 12.98 13.16 7.03
N LYS A 253 13.56 12.72 8.16
CA LYS A 253 14.96 12.24 8.22
C LYS A 253 15.27 11.11 7.24
N LYS A 254 14.37 10.15 7.08
CA LYS A 254 14.59 8.94 6.24
C LYS A 254 13.55 8.76 5.13
N TYR A 255 12.38 9.37 5.27
CA TYR A 255 11.23 9.16 4.38
C TYR A 255 10.74 10.46 3.76
N LYS A 256 11.63 11.45 3.58
CA LYS A 256 11.33 12.74 2.94
C LYS A 256 10.59 12.58 1.60
N TYR A 257 10.93 11.56 0.83
CA TYR A 257 10.28 11.29 -0.46
C TYR A 257 8.77 11.07 -0.36
N LEU A 258 8.26 10.52 0.77
CA LEU A 258 6.82 10.32 0.99
C LEU A 258 6.12 11.65 1.31
N LEU A 259 6.81 12.55 2.01
CA LEU A 259 6.33 13.91 2.26
C LEU A 259 6.33 14.74 0.96
N ASP A 260 7.43 14.70 0.21
CA ASP A 260 7.59 15.44 -1.04
C ASP A 260 6.56 15.04 -2.10
N LYS A 261 6.27 13.74 -2.21
CA LYS A 261 5.21 13.23 -3.08
C LYS A 261 3.82 13.61 -2.56
N GLY A 262 3.65 13.89 -1.27
CA GLY A 262 2.34 14.10 -0.63
C GLY A 262 1.60 12.79 -0.29
N ASN A 263 2.33 11.67 -0.25
CA ASN A 263 1.78 10.39 0.20
C ASN A 263 1.60 10.35 1.73
N ILE A 264 2.36 11.16 2.46
CA ILE A 264 2.16 11.43 3.89
C ILE A 264 1.96 12.93 4.07
N ASN A 265 0.95 13.32 4.85
CA ASN A 265 0.76 14.68 5.31
C ASN A 265 0.61 14.68 6.83
N ILE A 266 1.41 15.47 7.53
CA ILE A 266 1.27 15.69 8.98
C ILE A 266 0.67 17.07 9.20
N CYS A 267 -0.40 17.12 9.98
CA CYS A 267 -1.17 18.32 10.24
C CYS A 267 -1.26 18.59 11.75
N TYR A 268 -1.25 19.86 12.11
CA TYR A 268 -1.68 20.33 13.41
C TYR A 268 -3.19 20.61 13.38
N GLY A 269 -3.94 20.11 14.36
CA GLY A 269 -5.36 20.48 14.51
C GLY A 269 -6.19 19.53 15.37
N ASP A 270 -7.49 19.85 15.51
CA ASP A 270 -8.44 19.06 16.27
C ASP A 270 -8.82 17.77 15.52
N GLY A 271 -8.38 16.65 16.07
CA GLY A 271 -8.67 15.32 15.55
C GLY A 271 -10.15 14.96 15.49
N LYS A 272 -11.00 15.54 16.35
CA LYS A 272 -12.46 15.31 16.33
C LYS A 272 -13.08 15.84 15.02
N LYS A 273 -12.49 16.87 14.41
CA LYS A 273 -12.94 17.46 13.15
C LYS A 273 -12.44 16.70 11.91
N GLY A 274 -11.50 15.77 12.09
CA GLY A 274 -10.85 15.05 10.99
C GLY A 274 -10.15 15.98 10.00
N PHE A 275 -10.00 15.53 8.75
CA PHE A 275 -9.37 16.30 7.68
C PHE A 275 -10.19 16.21 6.38
N LYS A 276 -11.18 17.09 6.27
CA LYS A 276 -12.19 17.05 5.19
C LYS A 276 -11.61 17.13 3.78
N LEU A 277 -10.44 17.74 3.60
CA LEU A 277 -9.84 17.93 2.27
C LEU A 277 -9.55 16.60 1.56
N HIS A 278 -9.11 15.57 2.29
CA HIS A 278 -8.80 14.27 1.69
C HIS A 278 -9.95 13.27 1.80
N ALA A 279 -10.99 13.58 2.58
CA ALA A 279 -12.17 12.74 2.71
C ALA A 279 -12.81 12.40 1.33
N PRO A 280 -13.52 11.26 1.21
CA PRO A 280 -13.74 10.26 2.26
C PRO A 280 -12.57 9.25 2.37
N TYR A 281 -12.41 8.64 3.55
CA TYR A 281 -11.31 7.73 3.91
C TYR A 281 -11.72 6.25 3.88
N ASP A 282 -10.79 5.39 3.49
CA ASP A 282 -10.94 3.93 3.56
C ASP A 282 -10.77 3.41 4.99
N ILE A 283 -9.82 4.01 5.72
CA ILE A 283 -9.53 3.73 7.12
C ILE A 283 -9.41 5.06 7.87
N ILE A 284 -10.03 5.12 9.04
CA ILE A 284 -9.74 6.13 10.06
C ILE A 284 -9.24 5.39 11.31
N ASN A 285 -8.04 5.70 11.76
CA ASN A 285 -7.50 5.24 13.03
C ASN A 285 -7.56 6.39 14.03
N VAL A 286 -8.01 6.13 15.26
CA VAL A 286 -8.03 7.11 16.35
C VAL A 286 -7.23 6.56 17.51
N ALA A 287 -6.01 7.08 17.65
CA ALA A 287 -5.06 6.70 18.69
C ALA A 287 -5.28 7.47 20.01
N ALA A 288 -6.54 7.78 20.33
CA ALA A 288 -6.96 8.45 21.56
C ALA A 288 -8.24 7.81 22.10
N CYS A 289 -8.43 7.89 23.43
CA CYS A 289 -9.68 7.47 24.07
C CYS A 289 -10.75 8.54 23.84
N VAL A 290 -11.94 8.12 23.44
CA VAL A 290 -13.10 9.01 23.30
C VAL A 290 -14.32 8.40 23.98
N GLU A 291 -15.20 9.24 24.51
CA GLU A 291 -16.45 8.78 25.12
C GLU A 291 -17.41 8.18 24.09
N LYS A 292 -17.46 8.80 22.90
CA LYS A 292 -18.29 8.38 21.77
C LYS A 292 -17.58 8.65 20.46
N VAL A 293 -18.00 7.93 19.42
CA VAL A 293 -17.52 8.15 18.05
C VAL A 293 -17.92 9.56 17.59
N PRO A 294 -16.97 10.43 17.17
CA PRO A 294 -17.29 11.74 16.61
C PRO A 294 -18.03 11.62 15.27
N GLU A 295 -19.14 12.33 15.11
CA GLU A 295 -19.99 12.30 13.90
C GLU A 295 -19.21 12.76 12.66
N GLU A 296 -18.34 13.75 12.80
CA GLU A 296 -17.50 14.27 11.72
C GLU A 296 -16.55 13.21 11.15
N LEU A 297 -16.09 12.25 11.96
CA LEU A 297 -15.28 11.13 11.49
C LEU A 297 -16.15 10.09 10.76
N VAL A 298 -17.39 9.89 11.19
CA VAL A 298 -18.34 9.02 10.50
C VAL A 298 -18.67 9.59 9.11
N GLU A 299 -18.89 10.89 9.00
CA GLU A 299 -19.12 11.58 7.72
C GLU A 299 -17.95 11.40 6.75
N GLN A 300 -16.72 11.49 7.27
CA GLN A 300 -15.49 11.36 6.48
C GLN A 300 -15.13 9.91 6.16
N LEU A 301 -15.79 8.92 6.76
CA LEU A 301 -15.57 7.51 6.46
C LEU A 301 -16.36 7.08 5.21
N LYS A 302 -15.69 6.39 4.28
CA LYS A 302 -16.35 5.77 3.12
C LYS A 302 -17.35 4.70 3.53
N ILE A 303 -18.35 4.46 2.69
CA ILE A 303 -19.13 3.21 2.74
C ILE A 303 -18.16 2.03 2.58
N GLY A 304 -18.29 1.02 3.44
CA GLY A 304 -17.36 -0.10 3.56
C GLY A 304 -16.01 0.26 4.17
N GLY A 305 -15.81 1.52 4.60
CA GLY A 305 -14.62 1.97 5.32
C GLY A 305 -14.62 1.46 6.77
N GLN A 306 -13.44 1.44 7.37
CA GLN A 306 -13.24 1.01 8.75
C GLN A 306 -12.75 2.15 9.65
N LEU A 307 -13.34 2.26 10.84
CA LEU A 307 -12.92 3.16 11.91
C LEU A 307 -12.41 2.34 13.09
N LEU A 308 -11.11 2.39 13.37
CA LEU A 308 -10.51 1.80 14.56
C LEU A 308 -10.37 2.88 15.64
N ILE A 309 -11.00 2.70 16.79
CA ILE A 309 -11.10 3.73 17.82
C ILE A 309 -11.22 3.13 19.22
N MET A 310 -10.65 3.80 20.22
CA MET A 310 -10.80 3.43 21.62
C MET A 310 -12.01 4.15 22.23
N ILE A 311 -13.02 3.38 22.64
CA ILE A 311 -14.25 3.91 23.26
C ILE A 311 -14.21 3.66 24.76
N GLY A 312 -14.36 4.73 25.55
CA GLY A 312 -14.37 4.67 27.01
C GLY A 312 -13.50 5.77 27.63
N ASP A 313 -13.29 5.67 28.94
CA ASP A 313 -12.39 6.54 29.69
C ASP A 313 -10.97 5.95 29.76
N GLU A 314 -10.03 6.66 30.38
CA GLU A 314 -8.63 6.22 30.46
C GLU A 314 -8.41 4.90 31.21
N ARG A 315 -9.36 4.49 32.05
CA ARG A 315 -9.28 3.28 32.87
C ARG A 315 -10.00 2.10 32.23
N ASN A 316 -11.02 2.36 31.41
CA ASN A 316 -11.92 1.36 30.87
C ASN A 316 -12.18 1.59 29.37
N ALA A 317 -11.15 1.91 28.59
CA ALA A 317 -11.27 2.01 27.14
C ALA A 317 -11.29 0.63 26.49
N VAL A 318 -12.11 0.48 25.45
CA VAL A 318 -12.15 -0.73 24.63
C VAL A 318 -11.84 -0.34 23.19
N LEU A 319 -10.79 -0.94 22.63
CA LEU A 319 -10.49 -0.80 21.21
C LEU A 319 -11.59 -1.47 20.40
N THR A 320 -12.23 -0.72 19.52
CA THR A 320 -13.37 -1.15 18.73
C THR A 320 -13.13 -0.80 17.28
N ILE A 321 -13.40 -1.75 16.38
CA ILE A 321 -13.42 -1.50 14.94
C ILE A 321 -14.87 -1.39 14.46
N TYR A 322 -15.19 -0.29 13.80
CA TYR A 322 -16.48 -0.07 13.17
C TYR A 322 -16.35 -0.21 11.65
N THR A 323 -17.33 -0.82 11.01
CA THR A 323 -17.47 -0.81 9.54
C THR A 323 -18.72 -0.02 9.16
N LYS A 324 -18.60 0.91 8.21
CA LYS A 324 -19.75 1.69 7.71
C LYS A 324 -20.48 0.92 6.63
N ASP A 325 -21.77 0.68 6.80
CA ASP A 325 -22.59 -0.01 5.80
C ASP A 325 -23.05 0.91 4.65
N LYS A 326 -23.78 0.33 3.70
CA LYS A 326 -24.35 1.03 2.54
C LYS A 326 -25.42 2.07 2.89
N HIS A 327 -25.98 2.02 4.10
CA HIS A 327 -26.96 2.97 4.63
C HIS A 327 -26.30 4.08 5.46
N GLY A 328 -24.98 4.01 5.67
CA GLY A 328 -24.23 4.97 6.46
C GLY A 328 -24.14 4.62 7.95
N ASN A 329 -24.69 3.50 8.39
CA ASN A 329 -24.65 3.08 9.80
C ASN A 329 -23.33 2.39 10.13
N LEU A 330 -22.88 2.51 11.38
CA LEU A 330 -21.68 1.83 11.87
C LEU A 330 -22.02 0.51 12.56
N HIS A 331 -21.31 -0.55 12.16
CA HIS A 331 -21.36 -1.87 12.81
C HIS A 331 -20.05 -2.11 13.55
N GLY A 332 -20.10 -2.16 14.88
CA GLY A 332 -18.92 -2.23 15.74
C GLY A 332 -18.59 -3.64 16.22
N GLN A 333 -17.30 -3.99 16.21
CA GLN A 333 -16.74 -5.19 16.83
C GLN A 333 -15.70 -4.80 17.87
N LYS A 334 -15.98 -5.09 19.14
CA LYS A 334 -15.04 -4.91 20.24
C LYS A 334 -13.86 -5.87 20.07
N GLN A 335 -12.65 -5.37 20.29
CA GLN A 335 -11.42 -6.12 20.14
C GLN A 335 -10.85 -6.48 21.51
N MET A 336 -10.21 -5.51 22.17
CA MET A 336 -9.60 -5.70 23.48
C MET A 336 -9.83 -4.49 24.37
N SER A 337 -9.84 -4.71 25.69
CA SER A 337 -9.69 -3.63 26.65
C SER A 337 -8.29 -3.06 26.54
N VAL A 338 -8.19 -1.73 26.58
CA VAL A 338 -6.94 -0.99 26.55
C VAL A 338 -6.90 -0.18 27.82
N GLU A 339 -5.95 -0.49 28.69
CA GLU A 339 -5.62 0.37 29.82
C GLU A 339 -4.58 1.37 29.35
N ARG A 340 -4.91 2.66 29.46
CA ARG A 340 -3.86 3.67 29.38
C ARG A 340 -3.12 3.59 30.71
N GLN A 341 -1.88 3.08 30.71
CA GLN A 341 -1.05 3.13 31.91
C GLN A 341 -1.12 4.56 32.46
N ASN A 342 -1.39 4.66 33.76
CA ASN A 342 -1.62 5.92 34.45
C ASN A 342 -0.45 6.85 34.11
N LEU A 343 -0.69 7.83 33.24
CA LEU A 343 0.34 8.60 32.54
C LEU A 343 1.30 9.30 33.53
N LEU A 344 0.76 9.63 34.71
CA LEU A 344 1.50 10.17 35.83
C LEU A 344 2.54 9.16 36.36
N GLN A 345 2.15 7.90 36.54
CA GLN A 345 3.02 6.85 37.06
C GLN A 345 4.15 6.52 36.07
N THR A 346 3.82 6.37 34.77
CA THR A 346 4.85 6.09 33.74
C THR A 346 5.84 7.24 33.60
N VAL A 347 5.40 8.50 33.68
CA VAL A 347 6.31 9.66 33.68
C VAL A 347 7.14 9.70 34.96
N LEU A 348 6.55 9.44 36.13
CA LEU A 348 7.27 9.43 37.41
C LEU A 348 8.30 8.29 37.49
N GLU A 349 8.04 7.15 36.86
CA GLU A 349 8.96 6.00 36.79
C GLU A 349 10.08 6.17 35.76
N GLN A 350 9.87 7.03 34.75
CA GLN A 350 10.86 7.34 33.71
C GLN A 350 11.76 8.55 34.05
N LEU A 351 11.49 9.27 35.14
CA LEU A 351 12.30 10.40 35.61
C LEU A 351 13.33 9.93 36.66
N ASP A 352 14.58 10.39 36.52
CA ASP A 352 15.66 10.11 37.48
C ASP A 352 15.29 10.50 38.92
N ASP A 353 15.80 9.72 39.90
CA ASP A 353 15.53 9.87 41.33
C ASP A 353 15.75 11.30 41.88
N ASN A 354 16.59 12.10 41.24
CA ASN A 354 16.91 13.48 41.63
C ASN A 354 15.79 14.52 41.37
N TYR A 355 14.71 14.17 40.65
CA TYR A 355 13.63 15.10 40.29
C TYR A 355 12.30 14.88 41.02
N LYS A 356 12.25 13.99 42.02
CA LYS A 356 11.02 13.61 42.73
C LYS A 356 10.35 14.77 43.50
N ASP A 357 11.11 15.73 44.02
CA ASP A 357 10.57 16.82 44.85
C ASP A 357 9.95 18.01 44.08
N ILE A 358 10.29 18.18 42.80
CA ILE A 358 9.74 19.27 41.96
C ILE A 358 8.29 18.94 41.50
N ASN A 359 7.86 17.68 41.66
CA ASN A 359 6.70 17.11 40.96
C ASN A 359 5.31 17.29 41.61
N LEU A 360 5.19 17.75 42.86
CA LEU A 360 3.86 17.97 43.45
C LEU A 360 3.12 19.20 42.89
N LYS A 361 3.85 20.18 42.33
CA LYS A 361 3.24 21.37 41.70
C LYS A 361 2.91 21.17 40.22
N ILE A 362 3.71 20.39 39.49
CA ILE A 362 3.51 20.13 38.04
C ILE A 362 2.37 19.13 37.82
N GLY A 363 2.25 18.09 38.66
CA GLY A 363 1.16 17.11 38.57
C GLY A 363 -0.25 17.69 38.73
N ARG A 364 -0.42 18.77 39.52
CA ARG A 364 -1.70 19.48 39.66
C ARG A 364 -2.10 20.29 38.43
N SER A 365 -1.12 20.87 37.73
CA SER A 365 -1.34 21.55 36.43
C SER A 365 -1.71 20.55 35.32
N TYR A 366 -1.14 19.35 35.38
CA TYR A 366 -1.40 18.26 34.44
C TYR A 366 -2.85 17.73 34.47
N GLN A 367 -3.42 17.57 35.67
CA GLN A 367 -4.83 17.22 35.83
C GLN A 367 -5.79 18.31 35.29
N GLN A 368 -5.41 19.59 35.39
CA GLN A 368 -6.21 20.69 34.85
C GLN A 368 -6.17 20.77 33.31
N ASN A 369 -5.03 20.48 32.69
CA ASN A 369 -4.90 20.50 31.22
C ASN A 369 -5.58 19.31 30.52
N MET A 370 -5.78 18.20 31.22
CA MET A 370 -6.52 17.04 30.69
C MET A 370 -8.01 17.34 30.42
N GLN A 371 -8.62 18.29 31.12
CA GLN A 371 -9.98 18.74 30.78
C GLN A 371 -10.03 19.57 29.49
N GLN A 372 -8.91 20.20 29.09
CA GLN A 372 -8.79 20.92 27.82
C GLN A 372 -8.54 20.01 26.61
N VAL A 373 -8.21 18.72 26.83
CA VAL A 373 -8.16 17.71 25.75
C VAL A 373 -9.59 17.29 25.32
N ILE A 374 -10.59 17.57 26.17
CA ILE A 374 -12.00 17.21 25.93
C ILE A 374 -12.86 18.40 25.44
N SER A 375 -12.53 19.64 25.80
CA SER A 375 -13.15 20.85 25.21
C SER A 375 -12.46 21.25 23.91
#